data_AF-A0A935N5Q5-F1
#
_entry.id   AF-A0A935N5Q5-F1
#
_cell.length_a   1.000
_cell.length_b   1.000
_cell.length_c   1.000
_cell.angle_alpha   90.00
_cell.angle_beta   90.00
_cell.angle_gamma   90.00
#
_symmetry.space_group_name_H-M   'P 1'
#
loop_
_entity.id
_entity.type
_entity.pdbx_description
1 polymer ?
#
loop_
_entity_poly.entity_id
_entity_poly.type
_entity_poly.pdbx_seq_one_letter_code
_entity_poly.pdbx_strand_id
1 'polypeptide(L)'
;MDITEALAQMSKRLNAVTITKEDLLLVTQEVHKLPPDKRDWKDRLQLMNRLFNGEQDKVLAIEERIVAMSALISKGDLPGWVVPDENDGAMKIAEPVWMAAASEPLLFKETGAYFETTKFLDYILTIAEPDGNS
;
A
#
# COMPACT_ATOMS: atom_id res chain seq x y z
N MET A 1 16.19 -13.99 -19.44
CA MET A 1 15.91 -12.78 -18.66
C MET A 1 16.42 -13.05 -17.26
N ASP A 2 17.35 -12.24 -16.79
CA ASP A 2 17.84 -12.34 -15.42
C ASP A 2 16.70 -11.96 -14.45
N ILE A 3 16.64 -12.60 -13.28
CA ILE A 3 15.60 -12.31 -12.27
C ILE A 3 15.68 -10.85 -11.82
N THR A 4 16.89 -10.30 -11.72
CA THR A 4 17.10 -8.88 -11.38
C THR A 4 16.51 -7.96 -12.44
N GLU A 5 16.67 -8.31 -13.72
CA GLU A 5 16.11 -7.54 -14.84
C GLU A 5 14.58 -7.59 -14.83
N ALA A 6 13.99 -8.77 -14.60
CA ALA A 6 12.54 -8.94 -14.51
C ALA A 6 11.93 -8.13 -13.36
N LEU A 7 12.55 -8.13 -12.18
CA LEU A 7 12.09 -7.36 -11.02
C LEU A 7 12.21 -5.85 -11.26
N ALA A 8 13.28 -5.40 -11.91
CA ALA A 8 13.44 -3.99 -12.29
C ALA A 8 12.40 -3.55 -13.32
N GLN A 9 12.10 -4.38 -14.31
CA GLN A 9 11.03 -4.13 -15.28
C GLN A 9 9.65 -4.06 -14.60
N MET A 10 9.38 -4.96 -13.66
CA MET A 10 8.12 -4.95 -12.90
C MET A 10 7.99 -3.71 -12.03
N SER A 11 9.05 -3.31 -11.31
CA SER A 11 9.10 -2.06 -10.55
C SER A 11 8.80 -0.86 -11.44
N LYS A 12 9.48 -0.75 -12.60
CA LYS A 12 9.27 0.34 -13.55
C LYS A 12 7.83 0.38 -14.07
N ARG A 13 7.27 -0.77 -14.43
CA ARG A 13 5.90 -0.87 -14.95
C ARG A 13 4.87 -0.43 -13.91
N LEU A 14 4.93 -0.97 -12.70
CA LEU A 14 3.93 -0.67 -11.67
C LEU A 14 4.05 0.75 -11.12
N ASN A 15 5.26 1.32 -11.07
CA ASN A 15 5.46 2.73 -10.69
C ASN A 15 5.03 3.73 -11.77
N ALA A 16 4.85 3.30 -13.02
CA ALA A 16 4.33 4.16 -14.09
C ALA A 16 2.80 4.37 -13.99
N VAL A 17 2.12 3.54 -13.19
CA VAL A 17 0.68 3.66 -12.98
C VAL A 17 0.40 4.78 -11.98
N THR A 18 -0.54 5.65 -12.31
CA THR A 18 -1.02 6.69 -11.38
C THR A 18 -1.93 6.07 -10.33
N ILE A 19 -1.50 6.11 -9.07
CA ILE A 19 -2.24 5.67 -7.90
C ILE A 19 -2.46 6.87 -6.98
N THR A 20 -3.67 7.01 -6.44
CA THR A 20 -3.96 8.02 -5.41
C THR A 20 -4.19 7.39 -4.04
N LYS A 21 -4.20 8.21 -2.97
CA LYS A 21 -4.59 7.72 -1.64
C LYS A 21 -6.04 7.22 -1.65
N GLU A 22 -6.92 7.85 -2.43
CA GLU A 22 -8.32 7.46 -2.56
C GLU A 22 -8.45 6.07 -3.19
N ASP A 23 -7.60 5.71 -4.16
CA ASP A 23 -7.57 4.35 -4.73
C ASP A 23 -7.26 3.31 -3.63
N LEU A 24 -6.26 3.57 -2.79
CA LEU A 24 -5.86 2.67 -1.70
C LEU A 24 -6.94 2.56 -0.62
N LEU A 25 -7.52 3.69 -0.22
CA LEU A 25 -8.61 3.75 0.76
C LEU A 25 -9.86 3.04 0.25
N LEU A 26 -10.24 3.26 -1.01
CA LEU A 26 -11.37 2.57 -1.63
C LEU A 26 -11.19 1.06 -1.58
N VAL A 27 -10.04 0.54 -2.01
CA VAL A 27 -9.79 -0.90 -2.01
C VAL A 27 -9.85 -1.49 -0.61
N THR A 28 -9.20 -0.87 0.37
CA THR A 28 -9.20 -1.38 1.75
C THR A 28 -10.60 -1.36 2.36
N GLN A 29 -11.38 -0.31 2.13
CA GLN A 29 -12.79 -0.23 2.54
C GLN A 29 -13.65 -1.33 1.89
N GLU A 30 -13.51 -1.55 0.59
CA GLU A 30 -14.28 -2.57 -0.13
C GLU A 30 -13.87 -3.99 0.28
N VAL A 31 -12.57 -4.24 0.55
CA VAL A 31 -12.09 -5.53 1.08
C VAL A 31 -12.67 -5.79 2.48
N HIS A 32 -12.79 -4.77 3.33
CA HIS A 32 -13.39 -4.91 4.66
C HIS A 32 -14.88 -5.28 4.60
N LYS A 33 -15.59 -4.99 3.49
CA LYS A 33 -16.99 -5.43 3.29
C LYS A 33 -17.09 -6.91 2.93
N LEU A 34 -16.00 -7.55 2.50
CA LEU A 34 -15.99 -8.98 2.23
C LEU A 34 -16.06 -9.78 3.55
N PRO A 35 -16.74 -10.94 3.55
CA PRO A 35 -16.63 -11.91 4.64
C PRO A 35 -15.17 -12.26 4.94
N PRO A 36 -14.77 -12.50 6.21
CA PRO A 36 -13.38 -12.77 6.56
C PRO A 36 -12.73 -13.94 5.78
N ASP A 37 -13.49 -14.98 5.46
CA ASP A 37 -13.07 -16.13 4.64
C ASP A 37 -12.91 -15.81 3.15
N LYS A 38 -13.32 -14.61 2.73
CA LYS A 38 -13.25 -14.07 1.36
C LYS A 38 -12.26 -12.91 1.22
N ARG A 39 -11.38 -12.72 2.20
CA ARG A 39 -10.33 -11.69 2.15
C ARG A 39 -8.99 -12.22 1.68
N ASP A 40 -8.96 -13.41 1.07
CA ASP A 40 -7.73 -13.97 0.51
C ASP A 40 -7.24 -13.20 -0.73
N TRP A 41 -6.00 -13.47 -1.14
CA TRP A 41 -5.38 -12.83 -2.30
C TRP A 41 -6.24 -12.86 -3.56
N LYS A 42 -6.86 -14.00 -3.85
CA LYS A 42 -7.61 -14.21 -5.10
C LYS A 42 -8.90 -13.41 -5.09
N ASP A 43 -9.65 -13.46 -3.99
CA ASP A 43 -10.90 -12.72 -3.85
C ASP A 43 -10.65 -11.20 -3.83
N ARG A 44 -9.55 -10.73 -3.21
CA ARG A 44 -9.12 -9.33 -3.28
C ARG A 44 -8.81 -8.88 -4.71
N LEU A 45 -8.04 -9.66 -5.47
CA LEU A 45 -7.76 -9.35 -6.88
C LEU A 45 -9.04 -9.32 -7.73
N GLN A 46 -9.97 -10.25 -7.51
CA GLN A 46 -11.23 -10.27 -8.23
C GLN A 46 -12.10 -9.05 -7.89
N LEU A 47 -12.10 -8.59 -6.64
CA LEU A 47 -12.74 -7.34 -6.23
C LEU A 47 -12.11 -6.14 -6.94
N MET A 48 -10.78 -5.98 -6.86
CA MET A 48 -10.08 -4.84 -7.48
C MET A 48 -10.24 -4.80 -9.00
N ASN A 49 -10.22 -5.96 -9.67
CA ASN A 49 -10.50 -6.02 -11.11
C ASN A 49 -11.90 -5.46 -11.47
N ARG A 50 -12.89 -5.63 -10.59
CA ARG A 50 -14.22 -5.04 -10.79
C ARG A 50 -14.21 -3.53 -10.50
N LEU A 51 -13.52 -3.08 -9.45
CA LEU A 51 -13.44 -1.66 -9.07
C LEU A 51 -12.74 -0.81 -10.15
N PHE A 52 -11.72 -1.37 -10.78
CA PHE A 52 -10.90 -0.66 -11.79
C PHE A 52 -11.10 -1.21 -13.21
N ASN A 53 -12.27 -1.75 -13.53
CA ASN A 53 -12.65 -2.17 -14.88
C ASN A 53 -11.61 -3.04 -15.63
N GLY A 54 -10.90 -3.91 -14.92
CA GLY A 54 -9.88 -4.78 -15.48
C GLY A 54 -8.53 -4.12 -15.81
N GLU A 55 -8.25 -2.92 -15.30
CA GLU A 55 -6.93 -2.27 -15.39
C GLU A 55 -5.88 -3.07 -14.59
N GLN A 56 -5.32 -4.12 -15.19
CA GLN A 56 -4.48 -5.11 -14.52
C GLN A 56 -3.27 -4.50 -13.81
N ASP A 57 -2.54 -3.59 -14.47
CA ASP A 57 -1.37 -2.95 -13.87
C ASP A 57 -1.75 -2.05 -12.69
N LYS A 58 -2.92 -1.40 -12.73
CA LYS A 58 -3.44 -0.62 -11.58
C LYS A 58 -3.81 -1.51 -10.41
N VAL A 59 -4.50 -2.61 -10.67
CA VAL A 59 -4.85 -3.61 -9.66
C VAL A 59 -3.59 -4.16 -8.98
N LEU A 60 -2.59 -4.55 -9.76
CA LEU A 60 -1.33 -5.06 -9.22
C LEU A 60 -0.56 -3.99 -8.45
N ALA A 61 -0.48 -2.76 -8.97
CA ALA A 61 0.20 -1.67 -8.30
C ALA A 61 -0.44 -1.35 -6.93
N ILE A 62 -1.77 -1.35 -6.83
CA ILE A 62 -2.49 -1.13 -5.56
C ILE A 62 -2.21 -2.26 -4.57
N GLU A 63 -2.39 -3.51 -4.99
CA GLU A 63 -2.19 -4.66 -4.10
C GLU A 63 -0.77 -4.72 -3.55
N GLU A 64 0.24 -4.56 -4.41
CA GLU A 64 1.63 -4.62 -3.98
C GLU A 64 2.01 -3.44 -3.07
N ARG A 65 1.43 -2.26 -3.28
CA ARG A 65 1.59 -1.11 -2.37
C ARG A 65 0.96 -1.39 -0.99
N ILE A 66 -0.23 -1.98 -0.94
CA ILE A 66 -0.89 -2.37 0.31
C ILE A 66 -0.08 -3.44 1.05
N VAL A 67 0.45 -4.44 0.32
CA VAL A 67 1.31 -5.49 0.90
C VAL A 67 2.61 -4.90 1.45
N ALA A 68 3.29 -4.05 0.69
CA ALA A 68 4.52 -3.38 1.11
C ALA A 68 4.29 -2.49 2.35
N MET A 69 3.20 -1.72 2.37
CA MET A 69 2.82 -0.91 3.52
C MET A 69 2.50 -1.78 4.74
N SER A 70 1.72 -2.85 4.58
CA SER A 70 1.39 -3.79 5.67
C SER A 70 2.64 -4.45 6.25
N ALA A 71 3.66 -4.70 5.43
CA ALA A 71 4.94 -5.25 5.87
C ALA A 71 5.73 -4.25 6.74
N LEU A 72 5.69 -2.95 6.42
CA LEU A 72 6.29 -1.91 7.28
C LEU A 72 5.57 -1.83 8.64
N ILE A 73 4.24 -1.85 8.62
CA ILE A 73 3.41 -1.83 9.83
C ILE A 73 3.74 -3.05 10.71
N SER A 74 3.76 -4.24 10.12
CA SER A 74 3.98 -5.50 10.84
C SER A 74 5.37 -5.60 11.47
N LYS A 75 6.37 -4.88 10.92
CA LYS A 75 7.71 -4.79 11.49
C LYS A 75 7.85 -3.73 12.57
N GLY A 76 6.87 -2.84 12.72
CA GLY A 76 6.96 -1.68 13.61
C GLY A 76 7.77 -0.52 13.04
N ASP A 77 7.97 -0.47 11.72
CA ASP A 77 8.78 0.56 11.05
C ASP A 77 8.04 1.91 10.93
N LEU A 78 6.77 1.99 11.35
CA LEU A 78 5.93 3.19 11.31
C LEU A 78 5.45 3.62 12.72
N PRO A 79 6.36 3.85 13.68
CA PRO A 79 5.98 4.18 15.05
C PRO A 79 5.23 5.51 15.11
N GLY A 80 4.12 5.56 15.85
CA GLY A 80 3.30 6.77 16.01
C GLY A 80 2.38 7.11 14.82
N TRP A 81 2.58 6.49 13.66
CA TRP A 81 1.75 6.68 12.46
C TRP A 81 0.63 5.66 12.31
N VAL A 82 0.70 4.58 13.10
CA VAL A 82 -0.27 3.49 13.10
C VAL A 82 -0.61 3.14 14.54
N VAL A 83 -1.90 3.11 14.85
CA VAL A 83 -2.41 2.75 16.18
C VAL A 83 -3.44 1.63 16.06
N PRO A 84 -3.49 0.67 16.99
CA PRO A 84 -4.55 -0.33 17.02
C PRO A 84 -5.93 0.35 17.08
N ASP A 85 -6.88 -0.16 16.31
CA ASP A 85 -8.29 0.16 16.46
C ASP A 85 -8.89 -0.65 17.61
N GLU A 86 -9.75 -0.03 18.40
CA GLU A 86 -10.22 -0.57 19.69
C GLU A 86 -11.26 -1.70 19.53
N ASN A 87 -11.75 -1.95 18.31
CA ASN A 87 -12.97 -2.75 18.10
C ASN A 87 -12.76 -4.15 17.51
N ASP A 88 -11.68 -4.39 16.75
CA ASP A 88 -11.54 -5.63 15.97
C ASP A 88 -10.08 -6.05 15.64
N GLY A 89 -9.09 -5.39 16.24
CA GLY A 89 -7.68 -5.64 15.91
C GLY A 89 -7.25 -5.08 14.56
N ALA A 90 -8.09 -4.29 13.89
CA ALA A 90 -7.66 -3.45 12.77
C ALA A 90 -6.66 -2.38 13.26
N MET A 91 -5.97 -1.75 12.31
CA MET A 91 -5.03 -0.66 12.59
C MET A 91 -5.56 0.63 11.96
N LYS A 92 -5.65 1.70 12.75
CA LYS A 92 -5.84 3.06 12.23
C LYS A 92 -4.51 3.55 11.70
N ILE A 93 -4.48 3.83 10.41
CA ILE A 93 -3.31 4.30 9.67
C ILE A 93 -3.51 5.79 9.37
N ALA A 94 -2.54 6.62 9.78
CA ALA A 94 -2.59 8.06 9.55
C ALA A 94 -2.59 8.40 8.05
N GLU A 95 -3.29 9.48 7.68
CA GLU A 95 -3.41 9.93 6.29
C GLU A 95 -2.06 10.11 5.55
N PRO A 96 -1.00 10.69 6.17
CA PRO A 96 0.32 10.77 5.56
C PRO A 96 0.90 9.41 5.10
N VAL A 97 0.58 8.32 5.81
CA VAL A 97 1.06 6.98 5.43
C VAL A 97 0.40 6.51 4.14
N TRP A 98 -0.91 6.76 3.96
CA TRP A 98 -1.61 6.45 2.71
C TRP A 98 -1.07 7.26 1.55
N MET A 99 -0.79 8.55 1.78
CA MET A 99 -0.19 9.42 0.78
C MET A 99 1.21 8.95 0.37
N ALA A 100 2.04 8.56 1.34
CA ALA A 100 3.35 7.97 1.08
C ALA A 100 3.23 6.65 0.30
N ALA A 101 2.32 5.76 0.70
CA ALA A 101 2.06 4.50 0.01
C ALA A 101 1.58 4.68 -1.43
N ALA A 102 0.90 5.78 -1.76
CA ALA A 102 0.50 6.10 -3.13
C ALA A 102 1.65 6.71 -3.96
N SER A 103 2.56 7.46 -3.32
CA SER A 103 3.53 8.33 -4.00
C SER A 103 4.93 7.73 -4.11
N GLU A 104 5.39 7.04 -3.06
CA GLU A 104 6.75 6.52 -3.00
C GLU A 104 6.97 5.38 -4.01
N PRO A 105 8.18 5.26 -4.61
CA PRO A 105 8.47 4.18 -5.54
C PRO A 105 8.42 2.80 -4.89
N LEU A 106 7.67 1.89 -5.51
CA LEU A 106 7.61 0.49 -5.14
C LEU A 106 8.82 -0.27 -5.73
N LEU A 107 9.60 -0.91 -4.86
CA LEU A 107 10.75 -1.71 -5.25
C LEU A 107 10.43 -3.20 -5.12
N PHE A 108 11.17 -4.04 -5.86
CA PHE A 108 10.98 -5.48 -5.85
C PHE A 108 12.28 -6.21 -5.56
N LYS A 109 12.17 -7.24 -4.74
CA LYS A 109 13.18 -8.27 -4.50
C LYS A 109 12.50 -9.63 -4.58
N GLU A 110 13.26 -10.72 -4.49
CA GLU A 110 12.72 -12.08 -4.60
C GLU A 110 11.59 -12.38 -3.59
N THR A 111 11.62 -11.73 -2.43
CA THR A 111 10.59 -11.91 -1.39
C THR A 111 9.34 -11.04 -1.59
N GLY A 112 9.25 -10.27 -2.68
CA GLY A 112 8.11 -9.42 -3.02
C GLY A 112 8.39 -7.92 -2.99
N ALA A 113 7.30 -7.15 -3.06
CA ALA A 113 7.34 -5.69 -3.06
C ALA A 113 7.75 -5.10 -1.72
N TYR A 114 8.42 -3.95 -1.76
CA TYR A 114 8.76 -3.18 -0.57
C TYR A 114 8.92 -1.69 -0.90
N PHE A 115 8.75 -0.84 0.11
CA PHE A 115 9.22 0.54 0.09
C PHE A 115 10.58 0.63 0.75
N GLU A 116 11.45 1.54 0.27
CA GLU A 116 12.66 1.87 1.02
C GLU A 116 12.25 2.66 2.27
N THR A 117 12.48 2.06 3.45
CA THR A 117 11.91 2.54 4.71
C THR A 117 12.31 3.98 5.05
N THR A 118 13.56 4.37 4.79
CA THR A 118 14.06 5.71 5.15
C THR A 118 13.34 6.79 4.34
N LYS A 119 13.32 6.63 3.01
CA LYS A 119 12.61 7.56 2.10
C LYS A 119 11.12 7.60 2.38
N PHE A 120 10.53 6.45 2.68
CA PHE A 120 9.11 6.37 3.02
C PHE A 120 8.77 7.20 4.26
N LEU A 121 9.57 7.08 5.32
CA LEU A 121 9.43 7.87 6.54
C LEU A 121 9.72 9.35 6.32
N ASP A 122 10.78 9.68 5.58
CA ASP A 122 11.12 11.07 5.24
C ASP A 122 9.99 11.74 4.47
N TYR A 123 9.34 11.01 3.55
CA TYR A 123 8.17 11.50 2.83
C TYR A 123 7.01 11.77 3.79
N ILE A 124 6.66 10.80 4.65
CA ILE A 124 5.61 10.96 5.67
C ILE A 124 5.86 12.22 6.50
N LEU A 125 7.08 12.41 7.00
CA LEU A 125 7.46 13.57 7.81
C LEU A 125 7.38 14.89 7.04
N THR A 126 7.62 14.87 5.73
CA THR A 126 7.54 16.06 4.87
C THR A 126 6.10 16.52 4.65
N ILE A 127 5.15 15.59 4.57
CA ILE A 127 3.73 15.89 4.28
C ILE A 127 2.85 15.93 5.53
N ALA A 128 3.32 15.38 6.65
CA ALA A 128 2.67 15.58 7.92
C ALA A 128 2.87 17.04 8.33
N GLU A 129 1.77 17.78 8.46
CA GLU A 129 1.86 19.12 9.06
C GLU A 129 2.48 18.99 10.46
N PRO A 130 3.41 19.88 10.85
CA PRO A 130 3.84 19.93 12.23
C PRO A 130 2.61 20.24 13.09
N ASP A 131 2.26 19.34 14.01
CA ASP A 131 1.25 19.59 15.04
C ASP A 131 1.61 20.90 15.78
N GLY A 132 1.00 22.00 15.35
CA GLY A 132 1.53 23.33 15.63
C GLY A 132 0.64 24.48 15.16
N ASN A 133 -0.65 24.44 15.51
CA ASN A 133 -1.44 25.59 15.99
C ASN A 133 -2.95 25.31 15.91
N SER A 134 -3.60 25.15 17.08
CA SER A 134 -4.90 25.74 17.43
C SER A 134 -5.15 25.54 18.93
#